data_AF-A0A0G4EZV1-F1
#
_entry.id   AF-A0A0G4EZV1-F1
#
_cell.length_a   1.000
_cell.length_b   1.000
_cell.length_c   1.000
_cell.angle_alpha   90.00
_cell.angle_beta   90.00
_cell.angle_gamma   90.00
#
_symmetry.space_group_name_H-M   'P 1'
#
loop_
_entity.id
_entity.type
_entity.pdbx_description
1 polymer ?
#
loop_
_entity_poly.entity_id
_entity_poly.type
_entity_poly.pdbx_seq_one_letter_code
_entity_poly.pdbx_strand_id
1 'polypeptide(L)'
;MAIYRLFGQQLTYRGTRLALQQANDNGNGRYWIGDVRFFVLGGLPGGHRYAEGYKRSDPAIRWGILLIPSFSAFLLNRLLWTWCCQEDIDDKRVLRAQIGRDDPRYDRLLRTEGITEDLGIAVDNRNDGGNLNAADVTDYRFVIVSGFRSNETVTANFWVGPGCIELQTTEAPAADRPASLAVRYLVTVPLWRRALRPFNLERDVIDRGTVMR
;
A
#
# COMPACT_ATOMS: atom_id res chain seq x y z
N MET A 1 6.76 -4.89 15.90
CA MET A 1 7.64 -6.06 15.57
C MET A 1 7.49 -7.28 16.48
N ALA A 2 7.32 -7.13 17.79
CA ALA A 2 7.25 -8.25 18.73
C ALA A 2 6.16 -9.28 18.37
N ILE A 3 4.96 -8.82 18.01
CA ILE A 3 3.84 -9.70 17.63
C ILE A 3 4.20 -10.56 16.42
N TYR A 4 4.83 -9.97 15.38
CA TYR A 4 5.26 -10.74 14.21
C TYR A 4 6.27 -11.84 14.54
N ARG A 5 7.13 -11.65 15.56
CA ARG A 5 8.03 -12.73 15.99
C ARG A 5 7.28 -13.95 16.52
N LEU A 6 6.08 -13.78 17.09
CA LEU A 6 5.29 -14.86 17.66
C LEU A 6 4.72 -15.78 16.57
N PHE A 7 4.20 -15.20 15.48
CA PHE A 7 3.54 -15.98 14.43
C PHE A 7 4.38 -16.15 13.16
N GLY A 8 5.36 -15.28 12.89
CA GLY A 8 6.16 -15.32 11.66
C GLY A 8 6.92 -16.63 11.48
N GLN A 9 7.31 -17.29 12.57
CA GLN A 9 7.93 -18.63 12.52
C GLN A 9 6.98 -19.74 12.05
N GLN A 10 5.67 -19.53 12.18
CA GLN A 10 4.61 -20.46 11.78
C GLN A 10 4.22 -20.26 10.30
N LEU A 11 4.58 -19.12 9.71
CA LEU A 11 4.31 -18.81 8.32
C LEU A 11 5.38 -19.42 7.40
N THR A 12 4.95 -20.07 6.33
CA THR A 12 5.84 -20.66 5.32
C THR A 12 5.38 -20.24 3.92
N TYR A 13 6.31 -19.82 3.08
CA TYR A 13 6.07 -19.48 1.67
C TYR A 13 7.09 -20.19 0.80
N ARG A 14 6.61 -20.99 -0.18
CA ARG A 14 7.45 -21.81 -1.07
C ARG A 14 8.53 -22.60 -0.29
N GLY A 15 8.15 -23.21 0.83
CA GLY A 15 9.05 -23.98 1.70
C GLY A 15 9.99 -23.15 2.59
N THR A 16 10.00 -21.82 2.47
CA THR A 16 10.82 -20.92 3.29
C THR A 16 9.99 -20.35 4.44
N ARG A 17 10.50 -20.47 5.67
CA ARG A 17 9.86 -19.86 6.86
C ARG A 17 9.98 -18.34 6.81
N LEU A 18 8.88 -17.64 7.05
CA LEU A 18 8.85 -16.17 7.11
C LEU A 18 9.16 -15.66 8.52
N ALA A 19 10.13 -16.30 9.19
CA ALA A 19 10.60 -15.83 10.49
C ALA A 19 11.34 -14.50 10.33
N LEU A 20 11.07 -13.56 11.23
CA LEU A 20 11.87 -12.34 11.34
C LEU A 20 13.26 -12.69 11.87
N GLN A 21 14.27 -12.39 11.07
CA GLN A 21 15.67 -12.67 11.36
C GLN A 21 16.45 -11.36 11.45
N GLN A 22 17.40 -11.29 12.37
CA GLN A 22 18.27 -10.14 12.58
C GLN A 22 19.66 -10.49 12.07
N ALA A 23 20.33 -9.56 11.39
CA ALA A 23 21.73 -9.76 11.00
C ALA A 23 22.61 -9.85 12.26
N ASN A 24 23.53 -10.82 12.27
CA ASN A 24 24.50 -10.99 13.36
C ASN A 24 25.55 -9.86 13.38
N ASP A 25 25.57 -9.01 12.35
CA ASP A 25 26.54 -7.95 12.15
C ASP A 25 26.19 -6.75 13.06
N ASN A 26 26.80 -6.72 14.25
CA ASN A 26 26.96 -5.60 15.19
C ASN A 26 26.11 -4.32 14.93
N GLY A 27 24.82 -4.38 15.27
CA GLY A 27 24.05 -3.19 15.66
C GLY A 27 23.42 -2.33 14.56
N ASN A 28 23.58 -2.65 13.27
CA ASN A 28 23.09 -1.78 12.18
C ASN A 28 21.57 -1.84 11.90
N GLY A 29 20.77 -2.41 12.81
CA GLY A 29 19.32 -2.49 12.65
C GLY A 29 18.85 -3.25 11.41
N ARG A 30 19.67 -4.16 10.87
CA ARG A 30 19.36 -4.96 9.67
C ARG A 30 18.53 -6.20 10.03
N TYR A 31 17.46 -6.40 9.26
CA TYR A 31 16.56 -7.53 9.41
C TYR A 31 16.18 -8.12 8.05
N TRP A 32 15.67 -9.35 8.05
CA TRP A 32 14.99 -9.91 6.90
C TRP A 32 13.82 -10.81 7.28
N ILE A 33 12.90 -10.97 6.34
CA ILE A 33 11.76 -11.89 6.36
C ILE A 33 11.76 -12.61 5.02
N GLY A 34 11.97 -13.93 5.01
CA GLY A 34 12.22 -14.66 3.77
C GLY A 34 13.44 -14.09 3.04
N ASP A 35 13.24 -13.64 1.80
CA ASP A 35 14.24 -12.99 0.96
C ASP A 35 14.26 -11.45 1.07
N VAL A 36 13.33 -10.86 1.83
CA VAL A 36 13.16 -9.41 1.92
C VAL A 36 14.04 -8.83 3.02
N ARG A 37 15.01 -8.01 2.64
CA ARG A 37 15.92 -7.30 3.56
C ARG A 37 15.42 -5.88 3.83
N PHE A 38 15.49 -5.44 5.08
CA PHE A 38 15.12 -4.08 5.48
C PHE A 38 15.88 -3.64 6.74
N PHE A 39 15.77 -2.35 7.06
CA PHE A 39 16.39 -1.72 8.21
C PHE A 39 15.33 -1.13 9.13
N VAL A 40 15.53 -1.30 10.44
CA VAL A 40 14.72 -0.66 11.47
C VAL A 40 15.40 0.64 11.89
N LEU A 41 14.67 1.75 11.83
CA LEU A 41 15.19 3.04 12.25
C LEU A 41 14.94 3.26 13.75
N GLY A 42 16.00 3.59 14.48
CA GLY A 42 15.95 3.89 15.92
C GLY A 42 15.31 5.24 16.27
N GLY A 43 15.05 6.07 15.25
CA GLY A 43 14.42 7.38 15.36
C GLY A 43 14.36 8.05 13.99
N LEU A 44 13.64 9.17 13.91
CA LEU A 44 13.53 10.00 12.71
C LEU A 44 13.98 11.44 13.05
N PRO A 45 14.52 12.20 12.08
CA PRO A 45 14.88 13.59 12.31
C PRO A 45 13.69 14.42 12.82
N GLY A 46 13.98 15.44 13.64
CA GLY A 46 12.96 16.38 14.11
C GLY A 46 12.25 17.05 12.93
N GLY A 47 10.92 17.15 12.99
CA GLY A 47 10.09 17.69 11.90
C GLY A 47 9.86 16.74 10.73
N HIS A 48 10.43 15.53 10.75
CA HIS A 48 10.11 14.53 9.73
C HIS A 48 8.63 14.10 9.83
N ARG A 49 7.94 13.98 8.70
CA ARG A 49 6.49 13.67 8.63
C ARG A 49 6.07 12.44 9.44
N TYR A 50 6.93 11.41 9.49
CA TYR A 50 6.66 10.18 10.25
C TYR A 50 7.14 10.22 11.71
N ALA A 51 7.76 11.32 12.16
CA ALA A 51 8.28 11.44 13.52
C ALA A 51 7.15 11.50 14.57
N GLU A 52 6.05 12.19 14.27
CA GLU A 52 4.92 12.35 15.20
C GLU A 52 4.22 11.02 15.52
N GLY A 53 4.13 10.12 14.54
CA GLY A 53 3.54 8.79 14.69
C GLY A 53 4.53 7.70 15.13
N TYR A 54 5.80 8.03 15.38
CA TYR A 54 6.83 7.02 15.67
C TYR A 54 6.54 6.28 16.98
N LYS A 55 6.50 4.95 16.90
CA LYS A 55 6.36 4.07 18.06
C LYS A 55 7.52 3.10 18.11
N ARG A 56 8.24 3.02 19.24
CA ARG A 56 9.35 2.07 19.39
C ARG A 56 8.92 0.61 19.22
N SER A 57 7.69 0.27 19.57
CA SER A 57 7.10 -1.06 19.37
C SER A 57 6.74 -1.37 17.91
N ASP A 58 6.57 -0.33 17.09
CA ASP A 58 6.26 -0.39 15.66
C ASP A 58 7.09 0.64 14.87
N PRO A 59 8.41 0.43 14.79
CA PRO A 59 9.35 1.45 14.32
C PRO A 59 9.27 1.64 12.81
N ALA A 60 9.68 2.83 12.34
CA ALA A 60 9.84 3.10 10.92
C ALA A 60 10.83 2.14 10.25
N ILE A 61 10.50 1.73 9.03
CA ILE A 61 11.26 0.76 8.25
C ILE A 61 11.84 1.43 7.01
N ARG A 62 13.11 1.16 6.76
CA ARG A 62 13.83 1.51 5.54
C ARG A 62 13.98 0.26 4.69
N TRP A 63 13.41 0.28 3.49
CA TRP A 63 13.49 -0.81 2.52
C TRP A 63 14.05 -0.27 1.19
N GLY A 64 15.35 -0.42 0.99
CA GLY A 64 16.05 0.21 -0.14
C GLY A 64 15.91 1.73 -0.07
N ILE A 65 15.34 2.33 -1.12
CA ILE A 65 15.05 3.77 -1.22
C ILE A 65 13.73 4.18 -0.57
N LEU A 66 12.91 3.22 -0.14
CA LEU A 66 11.60 3.49 0.47
C LEU A 66 11.73 3.62 1.99
N LEU A 67 11.05 4.63 2.53
CA LEU A 67 10.80 4.86 3.93
C LEU A 67 9.33 4.58 4.22
N ILE A 68 9.07 3.74 5.21
CA ILE A 68 7.74 3.31 5.61
C ILE A 68 7.56 3.69 7.09
N PRO A 69 6.43 4.32 7.46
CA PRO A 69 6.27 4.96 8.78
C PRO A 69 6.33 3.97 9.94
N SER A 70 6.00 2.70 9.71
CA SER A 70 6.02 1.67 10.74
C SER A 70 6.28 0.28 10.18
N PHE A 71 6.57 -0.69 11.06
CA PHE A 71 6.77 -2.07 10.66
C PHE A 71 5.46 -2.75 10.24
N SER A 72 4.34 -2.43 10.89
CA SER A 72 3.02 -2.91 10.46
C SER A 72 2.67 -2.38 9.06
N ALA A 73 2.93 -1.10 8.79
CA ALA A 73 2.78 -0.51 7.47
C ALA A 73 3.69 -1.20 6.43
N PHE A 74 4.90 -1.59 6.80
CA PHE A 74 5.80 -2.34 5.91
C PHE A 74 5.24 -3.71 5.55
N LEU A 75 4.68 -4.45 6.51
CA LEU A 75 4.07 -5.75 6.23
C LEU A 75 2.85 -5.62 5.31
N LEU A 76 1.98 -4.62 5.54
CA LEU A 76 0.83 -4.37 4.66
C LEU A 76 1.27 -3.92 3.27
N ASN A 77 2.25 -3.02 3.17
CA ASN A 77 2.82 -2.58 1.90
C ASN A 77 3.37 -3.77 1.10
N ARG A 78 4.10 -4.67 1.77
CA ARG A 78 4.62 -5.91 1.16
C ARG A 78 3.50 -6.83 0.71
N LEU A 79 2.48 -7.05 1.53
CA LEU A 79 1.33 -7.88 1.16
C LEU A 79 0.68 -7.36 -0.13
N LEU A 80 0.45 -6.05 -0.23
CA LEU A 80 -0.19 -5.42 -1.38
C LEU A 80 0.71 -5.44 -2.63
N TRP A 81 1.99 -5.15 -2.47
CA TRP A 81 2.96 -5.22 -3.57
C TRP A 81 3.10 -6.65 -4.11
N THR A 82 3.15 -7.63 -3.21
CA THR A 82 3.25 -9.04 -3.58
C THR A 82 1.97 -9.50 -4.27
N TRP A 83 0.78 -9.07 -3.83
CA TRP A 83 -0.47 -9.40 -4.52
C TRP A 83 -0.55 -8.87 -5.94
N CYS A 84 -0.01 -7.69 -6.25
CA CYS A 84 -0.08 -7.15 -7.61
C CYS A 84 1.02 -7.61 -8.55
N CYS A 85 2.09 -8.22 -8.04
CA CYS A 85 3.29 -8.55 -8.82
C CYS A 85 3.75 -10.01 -8.71
N GLN A 86 3.02 -10.89 -8.02
CA GLN A 86 3.39 -12.30 -7.94
C GLN A 86 3.25 -12.99 -9.31
N GLU A 87 4.32 -13.68 -9.72
CA GLU A 87 4.27 -14.67 -10.78
C GLU A 87 3.09 -15.63 -10.52
N ASP A 88 2.30 -15.90 -11.56
CA ASP A 88 1.09 -16.76 -11.57
C ASP A 88 -0.22 -16.12 -11.06
N ILE A 89 -0.19 -14.89 -10.56
CA ILE A 89 -1.43 -14.12 -10.33
C ILE A 89 -1.61 -13.19 -11.54
N ASP A 90 -2.62 -13.49 -12.38
CA ASP A 90 -3.02 -12.60 -13.48
C ASP A 90 -3.04 -11.15 -13.01
N ASP A 91 -2.53 -10.23 -13.82
CA ASP A 91 -2.49 -8.79 -13.51
C ASP A 91 -3.87 -8.33 -13.02
N LYS A 92 -3.98 -8.11 -11.70
CA LYS A 92 -5.26 -7.73 -11.07
C LYS A 92 -5.54 -6.24 -11.22
N ARG A 93 -4.72 -5.48 -11.96
CA ARG A 93 -4.99 -4.09 -12.28
C ARG A 93 -6.16 -4.02 -13.24
N VAL A 94 -7.20 -3.31 -12.80
CA VAL A 94 -8.42 -3.12 -13.59
C VAL A 94 -8.42 -1.77 -14.29
N LEU A 95 -7.89 -0.75 -13.63
CA LEU A 95 -7.95 0.61 -14.13
C LEU A 95 -6.75 1.44 -13.65
N ARG A 96 -6.28 2.33 -14.53
CA ARG A 96 -5.26 3.33 -14.26
C ARG A 96 -5.75 4.71 -14.67
N ALA A 97 -5.69 5.68 -13.77
CA ALA A 97 -6.08 7.07 -14.03
C ALA A 97 -4.88 8.01 -13.83
N GLN A 98 -4.68 8.93 -14.78
CA GLN A 98 -3.71 10.02 -14.67
C GLN A 98 -4.43 11.24 -14.10
N ILE A 99 -4.03 11.66 -12.90
CA ILE A 99 -4.64 12.81 -12.21
C ILE A 99 -3.71 14.04 -12.30
N GLY A 100 -2.40 13.82 -12.34
CA GLY A 100 -1.39 14.87 -12.30
C GLY A 100 -0.93 15.17 -10.87
N ARG A 101 0.36 15.47 -10.70
CA ARG A 101 0.94 15.77 -9.39
C ARG A 101 0.50 17.11 -8.82
N ASP A 102 0.15 18.05 -9.71
CA ASP A 102 -0.25 19.40 -9.35
C ASP A 102 -1.74 19.51 -9.00
N ASP A 103 -2.51 18.42 -9.10
CA ASP A 103 -3.91 18.42 -8.69
C ASP A 103 -4.02 18.45 -7.15
N PRO A 104 -4.63 19.50 -6.56
CA PRO A 104 -4.74 19.63 -5.10
C PRO A 104 -5.58 18.52 -4.46
N ARG A 105 -6.46 17.85 -5.22
CA ARG A 105 -7.24 16.69 -4.76
C ARG A 105 -6.36 15.46 -4.61
N TYR A 106 -5.42 15.28 -5.54
CA TYR A 106 -4.43 14.20 -5.50
C TYR A 106 -3.48 14.38 -4.30
N ASP A 107 -2.98 15.60 -4.09
CA ASP A 107 -2.14 15.91 -2.93
C ASP A 107 -2.89 15.67 -1.61
N ARG A 108 -4.17 16.06 -1.53
CA ARG A 108 -5.02 15.79 -0.36
C ARG A 108 -5.16 14.29 -0.09
N LEU A 109 -5.34 13.47 -1.12
CA LEU A 109 -5.42 12.01 -1.00
C LEU A 109 -4.12 11.39 -0.49
N LEU A 110 -2.95 11.95 -0.83
CA LEU A 110 -1.65 11.50 -0.30
C LEU A 110 -1.34 12.04 1.10
N ARG A 111 -1.80 13.25 1.43
CA ARG A 111 -1.38 13.97 2.64
C ARG A 111 -2.30 13.82 3.83
N THR A 112 -3.60 13.65 3.59
CA THR A 112 -4.62 13.80 4.63
C THR A 112 -5.00 12.45 5.25
N GLU A 113 -5.39 12.42 6.51
CA GLU A 113 -6.05 11.27 7.18
C GLU A 113 -7.50 11.05 6.73
N GLY A 114 -7.86 11.47 5.51
CA GLY A 114 -9.24 11.44 5.03
C GLY A 114 -9.79 10.04 4.72
N ILE A 115 -8.95 9.01 4.80
CA ILE A 115 -9.37 7.61 4.74
C ILE A 115 -9.53 7.12 6.18
N THR A 116 -10.76 7.21 6.67
CA THR A 116 -11.18 6.66 7.95
C THR A 116 -11.29 5.13 7.88
N GLU A 117 -11.26 4.46 9.04
CA GLU A 117 -11.31 2.98 9.12
C GLU A 117 -12.57 2.37 8.49
N ASP A 118 -13.68 3.12 8.40
CA ASP A 118 -14.90 2.69 7.71
C ASP A 118 -14.75 2.71 6.18
N LEU A 119 -13.85 3.53 5.64
CA LEU A 119 -13.54 3.62 4.21
C LEU A 119 -12.46 2.63 3.77
N GLY A 120 -11.52 2.31 4.66
CA GLY A 120 -10.45 1.37 4.35
C GLY A 120 -9.24 1.51 5.27
N ILE A 121 -8.17 0.80 4.91
CA ILE A 121 -6.87 0.85 5.59
C ILE A 121 -5.88 1.53 4.64
N ALA A 122 -5.36 2.70 5.04
CA ALA A 122 -4.35 3.43 4.29
C ALA A 122 -2.93 3.07 4.78
N VAL A 123 -2.00 2.89 3.84
CA VAL A 123 -0.61 2.54 4.09
C VAL A 123 0.29 3.48 3.29
N ASP A 124 0.98 4.35 4.02
CA ASP A 124 1.87 5.34 3.43
C ASP A 124 3.28 4.79 3.25
N ASN A 125 3.96 5.26 2.21
CA ASN A 125 5.39 5.09 2.05
C ASN A 125 5.98 6.27 1.27
N ARG A 126 7.27 6.50 1.43
CA ARG A 126 7.99 7.63 0.84
C ARG A 126 9.24 7.15 0.15
N ASN A 127 9.48 7.58 -1.08
CA ASN A 127 10.78 7.46 -1.72
C ASN A 127 11.56 8.76 -1.49
N ASP A 128 12.63 8.66 -0.72
CA ASP A 128 13.55 9.76 -0.40
C ASP A 128 14.97 9.45 -0.91
N GLY A 129 15.11 8.49 -1.84
CA GLY A 129 16.41 8.05 -2.35
C GLY A 129 17.32 7.41 -1.31
N GLY A 130 16.79 7.01 -0.14
CA GLY A 130 17.58 6.51 0.98
C GLY A 130 18.18 7.62 1.86
N ASN A 131 17.82 8.89 1.62
CA ASN A 131 18.28 10.03 2.40
C ASN A 131 17.10 10.67 3.15
N LEU A 132 17.10 10.56 4.48
CA LEU A 132 16.07 11.14 5.35
C LEU A 132 15.95 12.67 5.26
N ASN A 133 16.95 13.35 4.70
CA ASN A 133 16.99 14.79 4.52
C ASN A 133 16.80 15.21 3.05
N ALA A 134 16.37 14.30 2.18
CA ALA A 134 16.13 14.64 0.78
C ALA A 134 15.05 15.73 0.65
N ALA A 135 15.31 16.74 -0.18
CA ALA A 135 14.36 17.80 -0.47
C ALA A 135 13.30 17.38 -1.50
N ASP A 136 13.70 16.58 -2.48
CA ASP A 136 12.81 16.01 -3.49
C ASP A 136 12.42 14.59 -3.07
N VAL A 137 11.22 14.48 -2.51
CA VAL A 137 10.66 13.21 -2.03
C VAL A 137 9.38 12.91 -2.78
N THR A 138 9.13 11.63 -3.04
CA THR A 138 7.86 11.17 -3.61
C THR A 138 7.09 10.39 -2.56
N ASP A 139 5.90 10.87 -2.21
CA ASP A 139 4.98 10.16 -1.33
C ASP A 139 4.09 9.20 -2.15
N TYR A 140 3.80 8.04 -1.57
CA TYR A 140 2.92 7.02 -2.12
C TYR A 140 1.95 6.56 -1.04
N ARG A 141 0.80 6.06 -1.47
CA ARG A 141 -0.21 5.51 -0.58
C ARG A 141 -0.86 4.29 -1.21
N PHE A 142 -1.01 3.24 -0.43
CA PHE A 142 -1.93 2.15 -0.74
C PHE A 142 -3.17 2.26 0.12
N VAL A 143 -4.33 1.94 -0.42
CA VAL A 143 -5.59 1.92 0.32
C VAL A 143 -6.30 0.60 0.05
N ILE A 144 -6.53 -0.18 1.11
CA ILE A 144 -7.35 -1.40 1.06
C ILE A 144 -8.79 -1.00 1.39
N VAL A 145 -9.72 -1.23 0.47
CA VAL A 145 -11.15 -0.90 0.67
C VAL A 145 -12.01 -2.15 0.93
N SER A 146 -11.47 -3.34 0.67
CA SER A 146 -12.12 -4.65 0.92
C SER A 146 -11.08 -5.78 1.00
N GLY A 147 -11.46 -6.89 1.62
CA GLY A 147 -10.68 -8.12 1.75
C GLY A 147 -9.97 -8.28 3.09
N PHE A 148 -10.30 -7.43 4.07
CA PHE A 148 -9.69 -7.46 5.41
C PHE A 148 -10.71 -7.75 6.52
N ARG A 149 -12.01 -7.84 6.18
CA ARG A 149 -13.08 -8.25 7.11
C ARG A 149 -13.50 -9.69 6.82
N SER A 150 -13.99 -10.39 7.85
CA SER A 150 -14.33 -11.82 7.75
C SER A 150 -15.50 -12.15 6.82
N ASN A 151 -16.34 -11.17 6.49
CA ASN A 151 -17.49 -11.30 5.60
C ASN A 151 -17.22 -10.83 4.16
N GLU A 152 -16.02 -10.33 3.86
CA GLU A 152 -15.65 -9.87 2.53
C GLU A 152 -15.07 -11.03 1.72
N THR A 153 -15.66 -11.28 0.55
CA THR A 153 -15.22 -12.35 -0.37
C THR A 153 -14.31 -11.84 -1.48
N VAL A 154 -14.19 -10.52 -1.61
CA VAL A 154 -13.41 -9.83 -2.62
C VAL A 154 -12.39 -8.96 -1.92
N THR A 155 -11.16 -9.01 -2.40
CA THR A 155 -10.14 -8.02 -2.07
C THR A 155 -10.18 -6.90 -3.09
N ALA A 156 -10.22 -5.67 -2.61
CA ALA A 156 -10.14 -4.49 -3.45
C ALA A 156 -9.22 -3.46 -2.80
N ASN A 157 -8.31 -2.91 -3.60
CA ASN A 157 -7.39 -1.88 -3.16
C ASN A 157 -7.12 -0.88 -4.29
N PHE A 158 -6.45 0.21 -3.94
CA PHE A 158 -5.83 1.09 -4.91
C PHE A 158 -4.50 1.63 -4.44
N TRP A 159 -3.64 1.92 -5.42
CA TRP A 159 -2.35 2.57 -5.22
C TRP A 159 -2.39 4.00 -5.75
N VAL A 160 -1.77 4.90 -5.01
CA VAL A 160 -1.58 6.31 -5.34
C VAL A 160 -0.09 6.56 -5.38
N GLY A 161 0.41 7.01 -6.52
CA GLY A 161 1.82 7.30 -6.73
C GLY A 161 2.00 8.22 -7.94
N PRO A 162 3.23 8.65 -8.25
CA PRO A 162 3.60 9.68 -9.22
C PRO A 162 2.54 10.23 -10.20
N GLY A 163 1.53 10.97 -9.71
CA GLY A 163 0.49 11.61 -10.51
C GLY A 163 -0.61 10.67 -11.05
N CYS A 164 -0.70 9.43 -10.57
CA CYS A 164 -1.68 8.45 -11.02
C CYS A 164 -2.27 7.62 -9.89
N ILE A 165 -3.43 7.02 -10.18
CA ILE A 165 -4.15 6.10 -9.29
C ILE A 165 -4.38 4.80 -10.05
N GLU A 166 -4.05 3.67 -9.42
CA GLU A 166 -4.23 2.32 -9.99
C GLU A 166 -5.17 1.51 -9.10
N LEU A 167 -6.20 0.91 -9.70
CA LEU A 167 -7.24 0.14 -9.01
C LEU A 167 -7.05 -1.36 -9.26
N GLN A 168 -7.19 -2.16 -8.19
CA GLN A 168 -6.96 -3.59 -8.23
C GLN A 168 -8.02 -4.38 -7.47
N THR A 169 -8.51 -5.47 -8.06
CA THR A 169 -9.51 -6.33 -7.41
C THR A 169 -9.36 -7.80 -7.75
N THR A 170 -9.77 -8.66 -6.83
CA THR A 170 -9.92 -10.10 -7.05
C THR A 170 -11.33 -10.49 -7.50
N GLU A 171 -12.26 -9.54 -7.60
CA GLU A 171 -13.60 -9.78 -8.13
C GLU A 171 -13.52 -10.25 -9.57
N ALA A 172 -14.13 -11.39 -9.87
CA ALA A 172 -14.27 -11.86 -11.24
C ALA A 172 -15.22 -10.93 -12.00
N PRO A 173 -14.89 -10.51 -13.24
CA PRO A 173 -15.77 -9.64 -13.99
C PRO A 173 -17.10 -10.35 -14.30
N ALA A 174 -18.23 -9.73 -13.96
CA ALA A 174 -19.58 -10.25 -14.25
C ALA A 174 -19.97 -10.12 -15.73
N ALA A 175 -19.20 -9.36 -16.51
CA ALA A 175 -19.40 -9.16 -17.94
C ALA A 175 -18.06 -8.88 -18.65
N ASP A 176 -18.03 -9.14 -19.94
CA ASP A 176 -16.88 -8.82 -20.80
C ASP A 176 -16.91 -7.37 -21.29
N ARG A 177 -15.80 -6.93 -21.88
CA ARG A 177 -15.74 -5.65 -22.60
C ARG A 177 -16.70 -5.71 -23.81
N PRO A 178 -17.37 -4.59 -24.17
CA PRO A 178 -17.12 -3.22 -23.71
C PRO A 178 -17.97 -2.77 -22.50
N ALA A 179 -18.51 -3.69 -21.69
CA ALA A 179 -19.31 -3.29 -20.52
C ALA A 179 -18.53 -2.35 -19.58
N SER A 180 -19.26 -1.39 -19.00
CA SER A 180 -18.66 -0.43 -18.06
C SER A 180 -18.12 -1.12 -16.80
N LEU A 181 -17.17 -0.49 -16.10
CA LEU A 181 -16.63 -1.06 -14.86
C LEU A 181 -17.69 -1.33 -13.81
N ALA A 182 -18.72 -0.48 -13.71
CA ALA A 182 -19.81 -0.68 -12.76
C ALA A 182 -20.63 -1.95 -13.05
N VAL A 183 -20.69 -2.39 -14.31
CA VAL A 183 -21.35 -3.65 -14.70
C VAL A 183 -20.42 -4.83 -14.50
N ARG A 184 -19.11 -4.64 -14.73
CA ARG A 184 -18.11 -5.71 -14.61
C ARG A 184 -17.78 -6.05 -13.15
N TYR A 185 -17.73 -5.07 -12.26
CA TYR A 185 -17.31 -5.24 -10.87
C TYR A 185 -18.34 -4.61 -9.93
N LEU A 186 -19.44 -5.34 -9.74
CA LEU A 186 -20.63 -4.90 -9.00
C LEU A 186 -20.32 -4.63 -7.53
N VAL A 187 -19.41 -5.40 -6.94
CA VAL A 187 -19.03 -5.26 -5.52
C VAL A 187 -17.96 -4.19 -5.36
N THR A 188 -16.94 -4.19 -6.21
CA THR A 188 -15.75 -3.38 -6.00
C THR A 188 -15.93 -1.92 -6.37
N VAL A 189 -16.61 -1.60 -7.49
CA VAL A 189 -16.74 -0.20 -7.95
C VAL A 189 -17.39 0.71 -6.90
N PRO A 190 -18.50 0.30 -6.22
CA PRO A 190 -19.08 1.11 -5.15
C PRO A 190 -18.09 1.43 -4.02
N LEU A 191 -17.20 0.48 -3.67
CA LEU A 191 -16.22 0.65 -2.59
C LEU A 191 -15.13 1.65 -2.98
N TRP A 192 -14.57 1.55 -4.18
CA TRP A 192 -13.62 2.55 -4.68
C TRP A 192 -14.24 3.94 -4.78
N ARG A 193 -15.47 4.04 -5.30
CA ARG A 193 -16.18 5.32 -5.36
C ARG A 193 -16.35 5.92 -3.97
N ARG A 194 -16.79 5.12 -3.00
CA ARG A 194 -16.95 5.56 -1.60
C ARG A 194 -15.63 6.10 -1.02
N ALA A 195 -14.50 5.43 -1.26
CA ALA A 195 -13.19 5.85 -0.76
C ALA A 195 -12.62 7.09 -1.49
N LEU A 196 -12.92 7.27 -2.77
CA LEU A 196 -12.42 8.39 -3.60
C LEU A 196 -13.30 9.64 -3.53
N ARG A 197 -14.57 9.51 -3.12
CA ARG A 197 -15.54 10.60 -3.04
C ARG A 197 -15.13 11.75 -2.13
N PRO A 198 -14.56 11.55 -0.92
CA PRO A 198 -14.11 12.65 -0.06
C PRO A 198 -13.08 13.58 -0.72
N PHE A 199 -12.41 13.09 -1.77
CA PHE A 199 -11.40 13.82 -2.53
C PHE A 199 -11.92 14.34 -3.88
N ASN A 200 -13.19 14.10 -4.21
CA ASN A 200 -13.77 14.42 -5.53
C ASN A 200 -12.99 13.80 -6.70
N LEU A 201 -12.45 12.59 -6.51
CA LEU A 201 -11.67 11.86 -7.52
C LEU A 201 -12.44 10.71 -8.17
N GLU A 202 -13.63 10.37 -7.66
CA GLU A 202 -14.39 9.18 -8.10
C GLU A 202 -14.64 9.16 -9.63
N ARG A 203 -15.04 10.29 -10.23
CA ARG A 203 -15.36 10.37 -11.67
C ARG A 203 -14.10 10.33 -12.54
N ASP A 204 -13.07 11.08 -12.15
CA ASP A 204 -11.82 11.15 -12.91
C ASP A 204 -11.08 9.82 -12.89
N VAL A 205 -11.20 9.06 -11.81
CA VAL A 205 -10.61 7.73 -11.72
C VAL A 205 -11.50 6.69 -12.40
N ILE A 206 -12.75 6.52 -11.96
CA ILE A 206 -13.58 5.38 -12.38
C ILE A 206 -14.14 5.56 -13.80
N ASP A 207 -14.56 6.77 -14.14
CA ASP A 207 -15.30 7.00 -15.39
C ASP A 207 -14.37 7.44 -16.53
N ARG A 208 -13.20 8.01 -16.22
CA ARG A 208 -12.23 8.53 -17.21
C ARG A 208 -10.89 7.78 -17.23
N GLY A 209 -10.66 6.87 -16.28
CA GLY A 209 -9.45 6.06 -16.26
C GLY A 209 -9.37 5.08 -17.43
N THR A 210 -8.15 4.64 -17.72
CA THR A 210 -7.87 3.63 -18.75
C THR A 210 -8.04 2.24 -18.16
N VAL A 211 -8.90 1.42 -18.77
CA VAL A 211 -9.11 0.02 -18.36
C VAL A 211 -7.92 -0.83 -18.79
N MET A 212 -7.21 -1.39 -17.81
CA MET A 212 -6.05 -2.28 -18.00
C MET A 212 -6.51 -3.67 -18.44
N ARG A 213 -5.73 -4.37 -19.27
CA ARG A 213 -6.17 -5.60 -19.97
C ARG A 213 -6.48 -6.76 -19.04
#